data_AF-A0A0F9FVI0-F1
#
_entry.id   AF-A0A0F9FVI0-F1
#
_cell.length_a   1.000
_cell.length_b   1.000
_cell.length_c   1.000
_cell.angle_alpha   90.00
_cell.angle_beta   90.00
_cell.angle_gamma   90.00
#
_symmetry.space_group_name_H-M   'P 1'
#
loop_
_entity.id
_entity.type
_entity.pdbx_description
1 polymer ?
#
loop_
_entity_poly.entity_id
_entity_poly.type
_entity_poly.pdbx_seq_one_letter_code
_entity_poly.pdbx_strand_id
1 'polypeptide(L)'
;RHTFQILTKRVDRMGDVCKAKPWFAKGVRSVNGKKEFCCSYGILPNVWLGTSVEDQPTADERIPELLKCPAAVRFVSCEPLLGPIDLTPWFLLQHAAGVKCVRGEEELFGQEARPYPTLHWVIAGGETGPGARPMNPDWPRSLRDHCQAAGVPFFFKAWGEWAPWGKPLDRVGHVEFERDHKRLAAVSNGGSVVTPCSRLQWDVGHLYPGVKQHLMMRVGKKQNGRELDGRTWDEMPEVVT
;
A
#
# COMPACT_ATOMS: atom_id res chain seq x y z
N ARG A 1 -13.83 -14.39 -18.13
CA ARG A 1 -14.16 -14.35 -16.68
C ARG A 1 -13.69 -13.00 -16.15
N HIS A 2 -14.53 -12.22 -15.47
CA HIS A 2 -14.15 -10.89 -14.96
C HIS A 2 -13.69 -10.96 -13.50
N THR A 3 -12.69 -10.16 -13.15
CA THR A 3 -12.24 -9.93 -11.77
C THR A 3 -12.82 -8.61 -11.26
N PHE A 4 -13.40 -8.63 -10.07
CA PHE A 4 -13.98 -7.47 -9.40
C PHE A 4 -13.08 -7.06 -8.24
N GLN A 5 -12.64 -5.80 -8.22
CA GLN A 5 -11.90 -5.22 -7.10
C GLN A 5 -12.83 -4.34 -6.27
N ILE A 6 -12.99 -4.65 -4.99
CA ILE A 6 -13.81 -3.90 -4.05
C ILE A 6 -12.88 -3.18 -3.08
N LEU A 7 -12.90 -1.86 -3.12
CA LEU A 7 -12.08 -0.98 -2.28
C LEU A 7 -12.99 -0.13 -1.38
N THR A 8 -12.73 -0.12 -0.07
CA THR A 8 -13.50 0.70 0.88
C THR A 8 -12.62 1.23 2.01
N LYS A 9 -13.02 2.34 2.64
CA LYS A 9 -12.43 2.79 3.92
C LYS A 9 -13.16 2.25 5.15
N ARG A 10 -14.31 1.58 4.94
CA ARG A 10 -15.18 1.01 5.99
C ARG A 10 -15.05 -0.51 5.98
N VAL A 11 -13.87 -0.98 6.37
CA VAL A 11 -13.51 -2.41 6.36
C VAL A 11 -14.34 -3.20 7.38
N ASP A 12 -14.69 -2.58 8.49
CA ASP A 12 -15.66 -3.08 9.47
C ASP A 12 -16.96 -3.55 8.79
N ARG A 13 -17.57 -2.68 7.97
CA ARG A 13 -18.80 -2.98 7.23
C ARG A 13 -18.60 -4.07 6.18
N MET A 14 -17.43 -4.09 5.53
CA MET A 14 -17.08 -5.16 4.60
C MET A 14 -17.03 -6.51 5.30
N GLY A 15 -16.45 -6.56 6.51
CA GLY A 15 -16.45 -7.75 7.36
C GLY A 15 -17.86 -8.21 7.73
N ASP A 16 -18.75 -7.29 8.09
CA ASP A 16 -20.15 -7.62 8.39
C ASP A 16 -20.91 -8.18 7.18
N VAL A 17 -20.68 -7.60 5.99
CA VAL A 17 -21.24 -8.13 4.74
C VAL A 17 -20.72 -9.54 4.46
N CYS A 18 -19.43 -9.80 4.65
CA CYS A 18 -18.87 -11.14 4.50
C CYS A 18 -19.52 -12.14 5.49
N LYS A 19 -19.75 -11.75 6.74
CA LYS A 19 -20.39 -12.63 7.73
C LYS A 19 -21.86 -12.89 7.43
N ALA A 20 -22.59 -11.88 6.96
CA ALA A 20 -24.04 -11.93 6.79
C ALA A 20 -24.50 -12.65 5.52
N LYS A 21 -23.61 -12.87 4.54
CA LYS A 21 -24.00 -13.41 3.24
C LYS A 21 -23.69 -14.91 3.10
N PRO A 22 -24.65 -15.73 2.64
CA PRO A 22 -24.51 -17.18 2.62
C PRO A 22 -23.42 -17.70 1.68
N TRP A 23 -23.05 -16.94 0.64
CA TRP A 23 -21.93 -17.30 -0.26
C TRP A 23 -20.54 -16.97 0.32
N PHE A 24 -20.48 -16.22 1.43
CA PHE A 24 -19.29 -16.04 2.26
C PHE A 24 -19.34 -16.90 3.54
N ALA A 25 -20.48 -17.53 3.83
CA ALA A 25 -20.71 -18.30 5.05
C ALA A 25 -20.38 -19.80 4.86
N LYS A 26 -19.86 -20.40 5.94
CA LYS A 26 -19.45 -21.80 6.10
C LYS A 26 -20.33 -22.80 5.32
N GLY A 27 -19.75 -23.46 4.31
CA GLY A 27 -20.30 -24.71 3.79
C GLY A 27 -20.03 -25.89 4.74
N VAL A 28 -21.08 -26.57 5.20
CA VAL A 28 -20.95 -27.91 5.78
C VAL A 28 -21.12 -28.92 4.66
N ARG A 29 -20.11 -29.74 4.39
CA ARG A 29 -20.22 -30.86 3.44
C ARG A 29 -20.42 -32.15 4.22
N SER A 30 -21.27 -33.02 3.74
CA SER A 30 -21.30 -34.42 4.20
C SER A 30 -20.31 -35.22 3.35
N VAL A 31 -19.28 -35.77 3.97
CA VAL A 31 -18.35 -36.71 3.35
C VAL A 31 -18.46 -38.01 4.13
N ASN A 32 -18.86 -39.10 3.46
CA ASN A 32 -19.07 -40.41 4.08
C ASN A 32 -19.97 -40.40 5.32
N GLY A 33 -21.02 -39.56 5.33
CA GLY A 33 -21.97 -39.47 6.44
C GLY A 33 -21.49 -38.67 7.65
N LYS A 34 -20.24 -38.17 7.65
CA LYS A 34 -19.75 -37.21 8.63
C LYS A 34 -19.90 -35.79 8.10
N LYS A 35 -20.43 -34.89 8.94
CA LYS A 35 -20.42 -33.45 8.67
C LYS A 35 -18.98 -32.95 8.81
N GLU A 36 -18.33 -32.69 7.68
CA GLU A 36 -17.04 -32.02 7.64
C GLU A 36 -17.25 -30.52 7.45
N PHE A 37 -16.53 -29.73 8.24
CA PHE A 37 -16.44 -28.29 8.02
C PHE A 37 -15.55 -28.07 6.81
N CYS A 38 -16.14 -27.63 5.69
CA CYS A 38 -15.40 -27.39 4.46
C CYS A 38 -15.27 -25.88 4.24
N CYS A 39 -14.07 -25.34 4.44
CA CYS A 39 -13.76 -23.92 4.25
C CYS A 39 -13.84 -23.45 2.78
N SER A 40 -14.29 -24.27 1.84
CA SER A 40 -14.19 -24.01 0.40
C SER A 40 -15.42 -23.36 -0.25
N TYR A 41 -16.54 -23.23 0.48
CA TYR A 41 -17.65 -22.36 0.05
C TYR A 41 -17.68 -21.16 0.98
N GLY A 42 -17.22 -20.02 0.46
CA GLY A 42 -17.05 -18.80 1.25
C GLY A 42 -16.11 -17.76 0.63
N ILE A 43 -15.27 -18.13 -0.33
CA ILE A 43 -14.36 -17.19 -1.01
C ILE A 43 -14.72 -17.15 -2.48
N LEU A 44 -15.09 -15.97 -2.97
CA LEU A 44 -15.33 -15.74 -4.39
C LEU A 44 -13.98 -15.49 -5.09
N PRO A 45 -13.48 -16.41 -5.92
CA PRO A 45 -12.12 -16.35 -6.48
C PRO A 45 -11.88 -15.12 -7.38
N ASN A 46 -12.94 -14.60 -7.99
CA ASN A 46 -12.88 -13.43 -8.86
C ASN A 46 -13.32 -12.13 -8.16
N VAL A 47 -13.43 -12.12 -6.83
CA VAL A 47 -13.72 -10.91 -6.04
C VAL A 47 -12.55 -10.65 -5.10
N TRP A 48 -11.88 -9.54 -5.31
CA TRP A 48 -10.74 -9.08 -4.54
C TRP A 48 -11.17 -7.99 -3.59
N LEU A 49 -10.77 -8.10 -2.32
CA LEU A 49 -11.18 -7.17 -1.28
C LEU A 49 -9.99 -6.31 -0.86
N GLY A 50 -10.20 -5.02 -0.68
CA GLY A 50 -9.14 -4.13 -0.25
C GLY A 50 -9.62 -2.92 0.52
N THR A 51 -8.66 -2.28 1.15
CA THR A 51 -8.87 -1.04 1.91
C THR A 51 -7.89 0.03 1.50
N SER A 52 -8.34 1.28 1.56
CA SER A 52 -7.41 2.41 1.48
C SER A 52 -6.81 2.69 2.86
N VAL A 53 -5.53 3.00 2.89
CA VAL A 53 -4.79 3.48 4.06
C VAL A 53 -3.97 4.69 3.60
N GLU A 54 -3.91 5.72 4.43
CA GLU A 54 -3.23 6.96 4.06
C GLU A 54 -1.90 7.13 4.81
N ASP A 55 -1.77 6.50 5.97
CA ASP A 55 -0.67 6.62 6.92
C ASP A 55 -0.62 5.39 7.85
N GLN A 56 0.38 5.32 8.74
CA GLN A 56 0.52 4.20 9.68
C GLN A 56 -0.71 4.01 10.59
N PRO A 57 -1.28 5.06 11.23
CA PRO A 57 -2.47 4.89 12.07
C PRO A 57 -3.66 4.25 11.34
N THR A 58 -3.94 4.69 10.11
CA THR A 58 -5.02 4.08 9.30
C THR A 58 -4.68 2.68 8.83
N ALA A 59 -3.40 2.34 8.63
CA ALA A 59 -2.95 0.98 8.36
C ALA A 59 -3.16 0.05 9.56
N ASP A 60 -2.72 0.49 10.75
CA ASP A 60 -2.87 -0.24 12.02
C ASP A 60 -4.34 -0.52 12.36
N GLU A 61 -5.24 0.43 12.05
CA GLU A 61 -6.67 0.28 12.24
C GLU A 61 -7.29 -0.70 11.22
N ARG A 62 -7.02 -0.52 9.93
CA ARG A 62 -7.83 -1.14 8.86
C ARG A 62 -7.29 -2.47 8.36
N ILE A 63 -5.97 -2.66 8.33
CA ILE A 63 -5.36 -3.90 7.81
C ILE A 63 -5.77 -5.11 8.64
N PRO A 64 -5.74 -5.08 10.00
CA PRO A 64 -6.20 -6.22 10.79
C PRO A 64 -7.65 -6.62 10.52
N GLU A 65 -8.56 -5.67 10.28
CA GLU A 65 -9.94 -5.97 9.90
C GLU A 65 -10.05 -6.57 8.49
N LEU A 66 -9.21 -6.12 7.54
CA LEU A 66 -9.17 -6.68 6.19
C LEU A 66 -8.71 -8.13 6.22
N LEU A 67 -7.71 -8.45 7.05
CA LEU A 67 -7.18 -9.80 7.22
C LEU A 67 -8.24 -10.79 7.77
N LYS A 68 -9.25 -10.31 8.51
CA LYS A 68 -10.39 -11.12 8.96
C LYS A 68 -11.37 -11.45 7.84
N CYS A 69 -11.37 -10.69 6.73
CA CYS A 69 -12.30 -10.91 5.63
C CYS A 69 -11.87 -12.12 4.77
N PRO A 70 -12.79 -13.05 4.43
CA PRO A 70 -12.51 -14.13 3.50
C PRO A 70 -12.39 -13.59 2.06
N ALA A 71 -11.19 -13.61 1.49
CA ALA A 71 -10.93 -13.11 0.15
C ALA A 71 -9.86 -13.93 -0.55
N ALA A 72 -9.98 -14.08 -1.87
CA ALA A 72 -8.96 -14.73 -2.70
C ALA A 72 -7.73 -13.83 -2.86
N VAL A 73 -7.94 -12.52 -2.89
CA VAL A 73 -6.90 -11.50 -2.86
C VAL A 73 -7.32 -10.44 -1.87
N ARG A 74 -6.41 -10.12 -0.94
CA ARG A 74 -6.49 -8.95 -0.06
C ARG A 74 -5.49 -7.91 -0.53
N PHE A 75 -5.96 -6.73 -0.87
CA PHE A 75 -5.07 -5.66 -1.32
C PHE A 75 -5.19 -4.40 -0.45
N VAL A 76 -4.10 -3.65 -0.34
CA VAL A 76 -4.09 -2.37 0.34
C VAL A 76 -3.73 -1.29 -0.66
N SER A 77 -4.56 -0.25 -0.73
CA SER A 77 -4.30 0.95 -1.50
C SER A 77 -3.77 2.02 -0.56
N CYS A 78 -2.45 2.16 -0.53
CA CYS A 78 -1.74 3.20 0.21
C CYS A 78 -1.91 4.54 -0.54
N GLU A 79 -3.14 5.05 -0.57
CA GLU A 79 -3.58 6.18 -1.39
C GLU A 79 -4.67 7.06 -0.72
N PRO A 80 -4.53 8.40 -0.75
CA PRO A 80 -3.27 9.09 -1.02
C PRO A 80 -2.25 8.73 0.08
N LEU A 81 -0.98 8.54 -0.29
CA LEU A 81 0.07 8.30 0.69
C LEU A 81 0.46 9.61 1.38
N LEU A 82 0.05 9.77 2.63
CA LEU A 82 0.19 10.98 3.44
C LEU A 82 1.26 10.86 4.54
N GLY A 83 1.77 9.66 4.76
CA GLY A 83 2.86 9.39 5.68
C GLY A 83 3.58 8.08 5.36
N PRO A 84 4.70 7.80 6.05
CA PRO A 84 5.36 6.51 5.94
C PRO A 84 4.48 5.40 6.51
N ILE A 85 4.56 4.22 5.90
CA ILE A 85 3.85 3.01 6.33
C ILE A 85 4.84 1.85 6.34
N ASP A 86 5.01 1.22 7.49
CA ASP A 86 5.69 -0.06 7.64
C ASP A 86 4.66 -1.20 7.55
N LEU A 87 4.76 -1.98 6.46
CA LEU A 87 3.88 -3.15 6.23
C LEU A 87 4.49 -4.47 6.72
N THR A 88 5.75 -4.44 7.17
CA THR A 88 6.52 -5.62 7.58
C THR A 88 5.77 -6.52 8.57
N PRO A 89 5.06 -6.00 9.60
CA PRO A 89 4.32 -6.86 10.54
C PRO A 89 3.27 -7.76 9.88
N TRP A 90 2.61 -7.30 8.82
CA TRP A 90 1.58 -8.07 8.12
C TRP A 90 2.13 -8.97 7.01
N PHE A 91 3.40 -8.79 6.65
CA PHE A 91 4.15 -9.74 5.80
C PHE A 91 4.86 -10.81 6.62
N LEU A 92 5.37 -10.50 7.82
CA LEU A 92 6.08 -11.49 8.65
C LEU A 92 5.17 -12.61 9.18
N LEU A 93 3.86 -12.40 9.27
CA LEU A 93 2.89 -13.48 9.49
C LEU A 93 2.93 -14.55 8.37
N GLN A 94 3.39 -14.19 7.18
CA GLN A 94 3.66 -15.11 6.07
C GLN A 94 4.88 -16.00 6.32
N HIS A 95 5.85 -15.53 7.13
CA HIS A 95 7.15 -16.17 7.36
C HIS A 95 7.31 -16.82 8.74
N ALA A 96 6.57 -16.39 9.76
CA ALA A 96 6.55 -17.02 11.09
C ALA A 96 5.97 -18.45 11.04
N ALA A 97 5.18 -18.76 10.00
CA ALA A 97 4.99 -20.12 9.54
C ALA A 97 6.13 -20.41 8.54
N GLY A 98 7.17 -21.12 8.96
CA GLY A 98 8.29 -21.56 8.11
C GLY A 98 7.91 -22.56 7.01
N VAL A 99 6.79 -22.34 6.33
CA VAL A 99 6.29 -23.16 5.23
C VAL A 99 6.96 -22.68 3.95
N LYS A 100 8.06 -23.34 3.59
CA LYS A 100 8.45 -23.40 2.18
C LYS A 100 7.30 -24.05 1.41
N CYS A 101 6.65 -23.33 0.50
CA CYS A 101 5.89 -23.95 -0.58
C CYS A 101 6.90 -24.65 -1.50
N VAL A 102 7.31 -25.86 -1.13
CA VAL A 102 8.01 -26.77 -2.02
C VAL A 102 6.94 -27.47 -2.86
N ARG A 103 7.01 -27.30 -4.18
CA ARG A 103 6.25 -28.13 -5.10
C ARG A 103 6.89 -29.52 -5.05
N GLY A 104 6.29 -30.42 -4.28
CA GLY A 104 6.77 -31.80 -4.12
C GLY A 104 7.19 -32.11 -2.68
N GLU A 105 6.31 -32.87 -2.03
CA GLU A 105 6.53 -33.91 -1.00
C GLU A 105 7.22 -33.55 0.35
N GLU A 106 6.42 -33.85 1.39
CA GLU A 106 6.71 -34.22 2.79
C GLU A 106 7.31 -33.20 3.79
N GLU A 107 6.36 -32.63 4.53
CA GLU A 107 6.27 -32.40 5.99
C GLU A 107 7.51 -32.07 6.84
N LEU A 108 7.33 -31.01 7.67
CA LEU A 108 7.61 -31.05 9.11
C LEU A 108 6.87 -29.88 9.78
N PHE A 109 5.79 -30.17 10.51
CA PHE A 109 5.42 -29.66 11.85
C PHE A 109 3.92 -29.90 12.12
N GLY A 110 3.64 -30.59 13.23
CA GLY A 110 2.30 -30.98 13.67
C GLY A 110 1.45 -29.82 14.23
N GLN A 111 0.13 -30.05 14.18
CA GLN A 111 -1.00 -29.18 14.56
C GLN A 111 -1.22 -27.94 13.67
N GLU A 112 -2.06 -28.14 12.65
CA GLU A 112 -2.78 -27.14 11.83
C GLU A 112 -2.11 -25.76 11.74
N ALA A 113 -0.99 -25.66 11.02
CA ALA A 113 -0.50 -24.37 10.52
C ALA A 113 -1.53 -23.80 9.54
N ARG A 114 -2.57 -23.13 10.05
CA ARG A 114 -3.48 -22.35 9.21
C ARG A 114 -2.63 -21.24 8.60
N PRO A 115 -2.60 -21.07 7.26
CA PRO A 115 -1.92 -19.93 6.68
C PRO A 115 -2.53 -18.67 7.30
N TYR A 116 -1.71 -17.90 8.02
CA TYR A 116 -2.16 -16.62 8.56
C TYR A 116 -2.65 -15.77 7.38
N PRO A 117 -3.76 -15.04 7.50
CA PRO A 117 -4.20 -14.19 6.41
C PRO A 117 -3.13 -13.13 6.12
N THR A 118 -2.67 -13.05 4.88
CA THR A 118 -1.67 -12.07 4.43
C THR A 118 -2.24 -11.10 3.42
N LEU A 119 -1.47 -10.04 3.16
CA LEU A 119 -1.67 -9.14 2.03
C LEU A 119 -1.12 -9.76 0.75
N HIS A 120 -1.86 -9.59 -0.34
CA HIS A 120 -1.55 -10.19 -1.65
C HIS A 120 -1.13 -9.14 -2.68
N TRP A 121 -1.40 -7.87 -2.41
CA TRP A 121 -1.09 -6.78 -3.35
C TRP A 121 -1.07 -5.44 -2.62
N VAL A 122 -0.10 -4.60 -2.95
CA VAL A 122 0.02 -3.25 -2.41
C VAL A 122 0.06 -2.25 -3.56
N ILE A 123 -0.79 -1.24 -3.47
CA ILE A 123 -0.83 -0.12 -4.40
C ILE A 123 -0.33 1.13 -3.66
N ALA A 124 0.53 1.93 -4.29
CA ALA A 124 0.95 3.22 -3.77
C ALA A 124 0.66 4.36 -4.76
N GLY A 125 0.25 5.51 -4.24
CA GLY A 125 -0.08 6.66 -5.07
C GLY A 125 -0.28 7.97 -4.30
N GLY A 126 0.05 9.07 -4.96
CA GLY A 126 -0.09 10.42 -4.41
C GLY A 126 -1.49 11.01 -4.59
N GLU A 127 -1.74 12.11 -3.86
CA GLU A 127 -3.04 12.80 -3.86
C GLU A 127 -3.28 13.59 -5.17
N THR A 128 -4.52 13.61 -5.65
CA THR A 128 -4.93 14.38 -6.83
C THR A 128 -5.93 15.48 -6.47
N GLY A 129 -5.99 16.56 -7.24
CA GLY A 129 -6.96 17.65 -7.07
C GLY A 129 -6.37 18.99 -6.56
N PRO A 130 -7.20 20.04 -6.41
CA PRO A 130 -6.73 21.39 -6.10
C PRO A 130 -5.91 21.51 -4.81
N GLY A 131 -6.27 20.74 -3.79
CA GLY A 131 -5.60 20.72 -2.48
C GLY A 131 -4.63 19.55 -2.26
N ALA A 132 -4.19 18.88 -3.33
CA ALA A 132 -3.31 17.73 -3.23
C ALA A 132 -2.02 18.07 -2.48
N ARG A 133 -1.62 17.20 -1.55
CA ARG A 133 -0.35 17.28 -0.83
C ARG A 133 0.76 16.53 -1.56
N PRO A 134 2.03 16.99 -1.47
CA PRO A 134 3.17 16.27 -2.01
C PRO A 134 3.43 14.99 -1.20
N MET A 135 3.55 13.86 -1.90
CA MET A 135 3.97 12.57 -1.33
C MET A 135 5.51 12.52 -1.24
N ASN A 136 6.06 12.17 -0.08
CA ASN A 136 7.50 11.97 0.02
C ASN A 136 7.95 10.79 -0.85
N PRO A 137 8.96 10.97 -1.74
CA PRO A 137 9.48 9.91 -2.59
C PRO A 137 10.04 8.67 -1.88
N ASP A 138 10.45 8.79 -0.61
CA ASP A 138 10.95 7.65 0.15
C ASP A 138 9.81 6.71 0.63
N TRP A 139 8.58 7.20 0.75
CA TRP A 139 7.44 6.37 1.18
C TRP A 139 7.06 5.27 0.17
N PRO A 140 6.81 5.56 -1.12
CA PRO A 140 6.52 4.50 -2.09
C PRO A 140 7.73 3.59 -2.34
N ARG A 141 8.97 4.08 -2.17
CA ARG A 141 10.18 3.24 -2.22
C ARG A 141 10.23 2.24 -1.07
N SER A 142 9.94 2.68 0.15
CA SER A 142 9.86 1.81 1.32
C SER A 142 8.76 0.76 1.15
N LEU A 143 7.58 1.14 0.67
CA LEU A 143 6.49 0.18 0.37
C LEU A 143 6.91 -0.84 -0.68
N ARG A 144 7.53 -0.41 -1.78
CA ARG A 144 8.13 -1.30 -2.77
C ARG A 144 9.10 -2.27 -2.12
N ASP A 145 10.04 -1.78 -1.32
CA ASP A 145 11.08 -2.61 -0.72
C ASP A 145 10.49 -3.64 0.25
N HIS A 146 9.48 -3.27 1.06
CA HIS A 146 8.74 -4.23 1.88
C HIS A 146 8.07 -5.32 1.04
N CYS A 147 7.44 -4.94 -0.08
CA CYS A 147 6.75 -5.87 -0.98
C CYS A 147 7.72 -6.82 -1.68
N GLN A 148 8.84 -6.30 -2.21
CA GLN A 148 9.87 -7.11 -2.85
C GLN A 148 10.51 -8.09 -1.85
N ALA A 149 10.77 -7.66 -0.61
CA ALA A 149 11.29 -8.53 0.44
C ALA A 149 10.30 -9.65 0.82
N ALA A 150 9.00 -9.38 0.77
CA ALA A 150 7.93 -10.34 1.10
C ALA A 150 7.46 -11.20 -0.10
N GLY A 151 7.92 -10.91 -1.32
CA GLY A 151 7.40 -11.54 -2.53
C GLY A 151 5.93 -11.18 -2.82
N VAL A 152 5.49 -10.00 -2.38
CA VAL A 152 4.13 -9.48 -2.61
C VAL A 152 4.17 -8.52 -3.81
N PRO A 153 3.25 -8.65 -4.78
CA PRO A 153 3.12 -7.71 -5.89
C PRO A 153 2.98 -6.25 -5.43
N PHE A 154 3.75 -5.36 -6.05
CA PHE A 154 3.71 -3.92 -5.83
C PHE A 154 3.29 -3.14 -7.09
N PHE A 155 2.30 -2.26 -6.93
CA PHE A 155 1.80 -1.39 -7.99
C PHE A 155 2.00 0.09 -7.64
N PHE A 156 2.87 0.79 -8.35
CA PHE A 156 2.99 2.25 -8.23
C PHE A 156 2.06 2.92 -9.24
N LYS A 157 0.98 3.52 -8.75
CA LYS A 157 -0.06 4.07 -9.61
C LYS A 157 0.35 5.40 -10.24
N ALA A 158 0.71 6.39 -9.43
CA ALA A 158 1.11 7.73 -9.86
C ALA A 158 1.56 8.60 -8.69
N TRP A 159 2.25 9.70 -9.00
CA TRP A 159 2.67 10.71 -8.01
C TRP A 159 1.57 11.69 -7.56
N GLY A 160 0.39 11.72 -8.18
CA GLY A 160 -0.73 12.61 -7.77
C GLY A 160 -0.82 13.93 -8.56
N GLU A 161 -0.70 15.10 -7.92
CA GLU A 161 -0.46 16.40 -8.60
C GLU A 161 1.00 16.87 -8.55
N TRP A 162 1.79 16.24 -7.69
CA TRP A 162 3.18 16.59 -7.43
C TRP A 162 4.12 15.58 -8.10
N ALA A 163 5.38 15.94 -8.29
CA ALA A 163 6.43 15.03 -8.73
C ALA A 163 7.76 15.42 -8.05
N PRO A 164 8.66 14.44 -7.81
CA PRO A 164 10.01 14.72 -7.32
C PRO A 164 10.72 15.70 -8.27
N TRP A 165 11.39 16.70 -7.70
CA TRP A 165 12.09 17.72 -8.45
C TRP A 165 13.51 17.91 -7.91
N GLY A 166 14.53 17.73 -8.75
CA GLY A 166 15.92 17.89 -8.32
C GLY A 166 16.40 16.80 -7.35
N LYS A 167 17.52 17.08 -6.66
CA LYS A 167 18.11 16.18 -5.67
C LYS A 167 17.49 16.40 -4.29
N PRO A 168 17.42 15.36 -3.43
CA PRO A 168 17.07 15.54 -2.02
C PRO A 168 18.04 16.52 -1.34
N LEU A 169 17.53 17.26 -0.35
CA LEU A 169 18.31 18.17 0.48
C LEU A 169 18.67 17.48 1.80
N ASP A 170 19.95 17.43 2.12
CA ASP A 170 20.52 16.80 3.33
C ASP A 170 21.07 17.82 4.34
N ARG A 171 21.26 19.07 3.92
CA ARG A 171 21.84 20.17 4.70
C ARG A 171 21.13 21.49 4.40
N VAL A 172 21.40 22.49 5.22
CA VAL A 172 21.05 23.89 4.94
C VAL A 172 21.63 24.26 3.57
N GLY A 173 20.76 24.61 2.63
CA GLY A 173 21.14 24.98 1.28
C GLY A 173 20.18 26.02 0.72
N HIS A 174 20.70 26.90 -0.12
CA HIS A 174 19.88 27.78 -0.94
C HIS A 174 19.54 27.05 -2.23
N VAL A 175 18.26 27.03 -2.57
CA VAL A 175 17.82 26.56 -3.89
C VAL A 175 17.39 27.79 -4.68
N GLU A 176 18.17 28.10 -5.71
CA GLU A 176 17.82 29.14 -6.68
C GLU A 176 16.81 28.58 -7.67
N PHE A 177 15.76 29.36 -7.97
CA PHE A 177 14.75 28.97 -8.94
C PHE A 177 14.44 30.15 -9.84
N GLU A 178 14.47 29.94 -11.16
CA GLU A 178 14.31 31.02 -12.12
C GLU A 178 12.85 31.52 -12.21
N ARG A 179 11.82 30.65 -12.04
CA ARG A 179 10.38 31.00 -12.03
C ARG A 179 9.53 29.96 -11.24
N ASP A 180 8.35 30.38 -10.78
CA ASP A 180 7.27 29.55 -10.19
C ASP A 180 7.43 28.95 -8.77
N HIS A 181 8.02 29.71 -7.83
CA HIS A 181 8.09 29.36 -6.38
C HIS A 181 6.77 28.83 -5.75
N LYS A 182 5.60 29.25 -6.26
CA LYS A 182 4.29 28.79 -5.78
C LYS A 182 3.96 27.32 -6.10
N ARG A 183 4.76 26.67 -6.96
CA ARG A 183 4.60 25.26 -7.34
C ARG A 183 5.60 24.36 -6.66
N LEU A 184 6.41 24.87 -5.73
CA LEU A 184 7.45 24.11 -5.06
C LEU A 184 7.08 23.82 -3.62
N ALA A 185 7.48 22.65 -3.14
CA ALA A 185 7.36 22.23 -1.77
C ALA A 185 8.53 21.34 -1.36
N ALA A 186 8.90 21.38 -0.08
CA ALA A 186 9.80 20.43 0.54
C ALA A 186 8.96 19.55 1.45
N VAL A 187 9.16 18.24 1.35
CA VAL A 187 8.47 17.26 2.19
C VAL A 187 9.49 16.49 3.02
N SER A 188 9.30 16.50 4.35
CA SER A 188 10.09 15.70 5.28
C SER A 188 9.60 14.25 5.29
N ASN A 189 10.38 13.32 5.83
CA ASN A 189 9.94 11.93 5.97
C ASN A 189 8.71 11.78 6.90
N GLY A 190 8.53 12.69 7.86
CA GLY A 190 7.36 12.72 8.75
C GLY A 190 6.11 13.36 8.13
N GLY A 191 6.17 13.78 6.86
CA GLY A 191 5.02 14.35 6.14
C GLY A 191 4.80 15.84 6.36
N SER A 192 5.72 16.52 7.06
CA SER A 192 5.71 17.98 7.15
C SER A 192 6.01 18.57 5.78
N VAL A 193 5.15 19.47 5.32
CA VAL A 193 5.27 20.14 4.02
C VAL A 193 5.59 21.60 4.25
N VAL A 194 6.56 22.12 3.51
CA VAL A 194 6.93 23.52 3.55
C VAL A 194 6.98 24.07 2.14
N THR A 195 6.44 25.27 1.95
CA THR A 195 6.46 25.99 0.68
C THR A 195 7.29 27.28 0.80
N PRO A 196 7.84 27.79 -0.32
CA PRO A 196 8.58 29.06 -0.30
C PRO A 196 7.74 30.24 0.17
N CYS A 197 8.28 31.05 1.10
CA CYS A 197 7.63 32.26 1.60
C CYS A 197 7.81 33.49 0.69
N SER A 198 8.76 33.45 -0.27
CA SER A 198 9.04 34.57 -1.17
C SER A 198 9.48 34.11 -2.56
N ARG A 199 9.55 35.09 -3.49
CA ARG A 199 9.80 34.89 -4.92
C ARG A 199 11.29 34.81 -5.30
N LEU A 200 12.20 35.17 -4.39
CA LEU A 200 13.61 35.43 -4.72
C LEU A 200 14.58 34.48 -4.02
N GLN A 201 14.29 34.05 -2.79
CA GLN A 201 15.12 33.12 -2.04
C GLN A 201 14.24 32.25 -1.14
N TRP A 202 14.54 30.96 -1.11
CA TRP A 202 14.00 30.03 -0.13
C TRP A 202 15.15 29.56 0.75
N ASP A 203 15.15 30.00 2.00
CA ASP A 203 16.02 29.42 3.01
C ASP A 203 15.37 28.12 3.50
N VAL A 204 15.70 27.04 2.81
CA VAL A 204 15.25 25.68 3.16
C VAL A 204 15.96 25.19 4.43
N GLY A 205 17.01 25.88 4.88
CA GLY A 205 17.85 25.49 6.01
C GLY A 205 17.23 25.63 7.38
N HIS A 206 16.25 26.52 7.56
CA HIS A 206 15.50 26.61 8.81
C HIS A 206 14.51 25.44 9.00
N LEU A 207 14.31 24.63 7.96
CA LEU A 207 13.45 23.47 8.02
C LEU A 207 14.30 22.31 8.52
N TYR A 208 14.35 22.17 9.84
CA TYR A 208 14.93 21.04 10.56
C TYR A 208 16.33 20.62 10.07
N PRO A 209 17.39 21.35 10.46
CA PRO A 209 18.78 20.96 10.19
C PRO A 209 19.01 19.47 10.49
N GLY A 210 19.53 18.72 9.53
CA GLY A 210 19.80 17.29 9.66
C GLY A 210 18.65 16.35 9.27
N VAL A 211 17.49 16.86 8.85
CA VAL A 211 16.38 16.03 8.34
C VAL A 211 16.39 16.04 6.81
N LYS A 212 16.55 14.86 6.20
CA LYS A 212 16.44 14.68 4.75
C LYS A 212 15.07 15.12 4.25
N GLN A 213 15.06 15.95 3.22
CA GLN A 213 13.85 16.46 2.58
C GLN A 213 13.88 16.23 1.08
N HIS A 214 12.71 16.01 0.50
CA HIS A 214 12.57 15.95 -0.96
C HIS A 214 11.89 17.20 -1.47
N LEU A 215 12.48 17.77 -2.51
CA LEU A 215 11.87 18.85 -3.27
C LEU A 215 10.84 18.26 -4.23
N MET A 216 9.68 18.89 -4.26
CA MET A 216 8.52 18.46 -5.00
C MET A 216 8.00 19.64 -5.81
N MET A 217 7.63 19.39 -7.06
CA MET A 217 7.04 20.38 -7.94
C MET A 217 5.60 19.98 -8.32
N ARG A 218 4.68 20.93 -8.26
CA ARG A 218 3.30 20.77 -8.70
C ARG A 218 3.24 20.86 -10.22
N VAL A 219 3.18 19.71 -10.87
CA VAL A 219 3.19 19.58 -12.34
C VAL A 219 1.81 19.28 -12.92
N GLY A 220 0.88 18.84 -12.08
CA GLY A 220 -0.45 18.44 -12.49
C GLY A 220 -0.53 16.95 -12.89
N LYS A 221 -1.68 16.32 -12.65
CA LYS A 221 -1.90 14.88 -12.90
C LYS A 221 -1.55 14.39 -14.31
N LYS A 222 -1.69 15.22 -15.35
CA LYS A 222 -1.38 14.81 -16.74
C LYS A 222 0.12 14.71 -17.02
N GLN A 223 0.95 15.35 -16.20
CA GLN A 223 2.38 15.47 -16.41
C GLN A 223 3.22 14.63 -15.44
N ASN A 224 2.60 13.99 -14.44
CA ASN A 224 3.32 13.07 -13.58
C ASN A 224 3.09 11.60 -13.99
N GLY A 225 4.20 10.90 -14.14
CA GLY A 225 4.22 9.55 -14.68
C GLY A 225 3.88 8.49 -13.63
N ARG A 226 3.89 7.25 -14.12
CA ARG A 226 3.79 6.00 -13.34
C ARG A 226 5.17 5.44 -12.98
N GLU A 227 6.22 6.21 -13.20
CA GLU A 227 7.58 5.79 -12.99
C GLU A 227 8.02 6.10 -11.55
N LEU A 228 8.62 5.09 -10.93
CA LEU A 228 9.31 5.19 -9.64
C LEU A 228 10.72 4.65 -9.87
N ASP A 229 11.71 5.53 -9.71
CA ASP A 229 13.14 5.25 -9.95
C ASP A 229 13.43 4.75 -11.37
N GLY A 230 12.85 5.41 -12.38
CA GLY A 230 13.17 5.20 -13.80
C GLY A 230 12.49 4.00 -14.46
N ARG A 231 11.54 3.35 -13.77
CA ARG A 231 10.70 2.29 -14.35
C ARG A 231 9.29 2.29 -13.77
N THR A 232 8.37 1.64 -14.46
CA THR A 232 7.04 1.38 -13.89
C THR A 232 7.06 0.16 -12.97
N TRP A 233 6.16 0.17 -12.00
CA TRP A 233 5.92 -0.94 -11.08
C TRP A 233 4.46 -1.34 -11.25
N ASP A 234 4.22 -2.31 -12.12
CA ASP A 234 2.89 -2.69 -12.60
C ASP A 234 2.49 -4.11 -12.17
N GLU A 235 3.08 -4.60 -11.08
CA GLU A 235 2.88 -5.98 -10.63
C GLU A 235 1.44 -6.18 -10.15
N MET A 236 0.89 -7.36 -10.45
CA MET A 236 -0.47 -7.77 -10.13
C MET A 236 -0.42 -9.16 -9.49
N PRO A 237 -1.32 -9.48 -8.55
CA PRO A 237 -1.42 -10.84 -8.04
C PRO A 237 -1.90 -11.80 -9.12
N GLU A 238 -1.34 -13.00 -9.11
CA GLU A 238 -1.82 -14.09 -9.96
C GLU A 238 -3.25 -14.44 -9.56
N VAL A 239 -4.12 -14.65 -10.55
CA VAL A 239 -5.50 -15.07 -10.28
C VAL A 239 -5.44 -16.48 -9.72
N VAL A 240 -5.72 -16.62 -8.42
CA VAL A 240 -5.86 -17.94 -7.77
C VAL A 240 -7.11 -18.59 -8.38
N THR A 241 -6.91 -19.50 -9.33
CA THR A 241 -7.97 -20.23 -10.04
C THR A 241 -8.55 -21.36 -9.22
#